data_AF-X6RHB9-F1
#
_entry.id   AF-X6RHB9-F1
#
_cell.length_a   1.000
_cell.length_b   1.000
_cell.length_c   1.000
_cell.angle_alpha   90.00
_cell.angle_beta   90.00
_cell.angle_gamma   90.00
#
_symmetry.space_group_name_H-M   'P 1'
#
loop_
_entity.id
_entity.type
_entity.pdbx_description
1 polymer ?
#
loop_
_entity_poly.entity_id
_entity_poly.type
_entity_poly.pdbx_seq_one_letter_code
_entity_poly.pdbx_strand_id
1 'polypeptide(L)' 'MGEDDDSHPSEMRLYKNIPQMSFDDTEREPDQTFSLNRDLTGELEYATKISRFSNVYHLSIHISKNFGAD' A
#
# COMPACT_ATOMS: atom_id res chain seq x y z
N MET A 1 1.09 4.66 21.94
CA MET A 1 0.69 3.41 21.27
C MET A 1 -0.70 3.71 20.73
N GLY A 2 -0.83 3.89 19.42
CA GLY A 2 -2.09 4.29 18.79
C GLY A 2 -3.19 3.30 19.14
N GLU A 3 -4.35 3.84 19.48
CA GLU A 3 -5.51 3.12 19.97
C GLU A 3 -5.91 1.97 19.05
N ASP A 4 -6.43 0.92 19.69
CA ASP A 4 -6.99 -0.36 19.20
C ASP A 4 -8.17 -0.18 18.22
N ASP A 5 -8.20 0.94 17.50
CA ASP A 5 -9.23 1.26 16.54
C ASP A 5 -8.85 0.52 15.26
N ASP A 6 -9.75 -0.33 14.75
CA ASP A 6 -9.56 -1.15 13.56
C ASP A 6 -9.23 -0.33 12.27
N SER A 7 -9.01 0.97 12.38
CA SER A 7 -8.37 1.90 11.45
C SER A 7 -6.99 1.51 10.90
N HIS A 8 -6.36 0.43 11.39
CA HIS A 8 -5.09 -0.06 10.84
C HIS A 8 -5.24 -0.45 9.35
N PRO A 9 -4.31 -0.06 8.46
CA PRO A 9 -4.38 -0.45 7.05
C PRO A 9 -4.21 -1.97 6.90
N SER A 10 -5.09 -2.60 6.13
CA SER A 10 -5.11 -4.04 5.87
C SER A 10 -4.66 -4.38 4.45
N GLU A 11 -4.84 -3.44 3.51
CA GLU A 11 -4.38 -3.59 2.13
C GLU A 11 -3.75 -2.29 1.65
N MET A 12 -2.56 -2.42 1.06
CA MET A 12 -1.80 -1.33 0.46
C MET A 12 -1.42 -1.68 -0.98
N ARG A 13 -1.54 -0.72 -1.87
CA ARG A 13 -1.24 -0.83 -3.29
C ARG A 13 -0.19 0.20 -3.67
N LEU A 14 0.80 -0.22 -4.44
CA LEU A 14 1.84 0.62 -5.00
C LEU A 14 1.61 0.82 -6.49
N TYR A 15 1.79 2.07 -6.92
CA TYR A 15 1.71 2.46 -8.31
C TYR A 15 2.95 3.27 -8.66
N LYS A 16 3.61 2.93 -9.76
CA LYS A 16 4.80 3.62 -10.21
C LYS A 16 4.54 4.41 -11.50
N ASN A 17 5.28 5.51 -11.66
CA ASN A 17 5.33 6.32 -12.88
C ASN A 17 3.97 6.89 -13.32
N ILE A 18 3.07 7.13 -12.36
CA ILE A 18 1.82 7.87 -12.57
C ILE A 18 1.98 9.27 -11.95
N PRO A 19 2.36 10.29 -12.74
CA PRO A 19 2.42 11.66 -12.22
C PRO A 19 1.01 12.12 -11.83
N GLN A 20 0.88 12.76 -10.66
CA GLN A 20 -0.40 13.29 -10.15
C GLN A 20 -1.52 12.24 -10.06
N MET A 21 -1.18 11.03 -9.60
CA MET A 21 -2.12 9.93 -9.44
C MET A 21 -3.43 10.37 -8.74
N SER A 22 -4.55 10.07 -9.37
CA SER A 22 -5.89 10.32 -8.87
C SER A 22 -6.55 9.04 -8.34
N PHE A 23 -7.74 9.15 -7.74
CA PHE A 23 -8.50 7.98 -7.29
C PHE A 23 -8.99 7.12 -8.46
N ASP A 24 -9.22 7.70 -9.65
CA ASP A 24 -9.59 6.97 -10.87
C ASP A 24 -8.45 6.03 -11.30
N ASP A 25 -7.20 6.48 -11.18
CA ASP A 25 -6.01 5.67 -11.46
C ASP A 25 -5.88 4.44 -10.53
N THR A 26 -6.58 4.44 -9.39
CA THR A 26 -6.56 3.29 -8.45
C THR A 26 -7.37 2.09 -8.96
N GLU A 27 -8.23 2.28 -9.97
CA GLU A 27 -8.94 1.20 -10.67
C GLU A 27 -8.03 0.39 -11.59
N ARG A 28 -6.85 0.92 -11.92
CA ARG A 28 -5.84 0.24 -12.73
C ARG A 28 -5.15 -0.86 -11.92
N GLU A 29 -4.53 -1.80 -12.63
CA GLU A 29 -3.73 -2.85 -11.98
C GLU A 29 -2.54 -2.22 -11.24
N PRO A 30 -2.41 -2.42 -9.91
CA PRO A 30 -1.28 -1.93 -9.15
C PRO A 30 0.00 -2.70 -9.50
N ASP A 31 1.14 -2.01 -9.49
CA ASP A 31 2.45 -2.65 -9.71
C ASP A 31 2.74 -3.70 -8.63
N GLN A 32 2.32 -3.42 -7.39
CA GLN A 32 2.44 -4.37 -6.28
C GLN A 32 1.36 -4.10 -5.23
N THR A 33 0.69 -5.16 -4.81
CA THR A 33 -0.25 -5.13 -3.68
C THR A 33 0.37 -5.86 -2.49
N PHE A 34 0.18 -5.31 -1.30
CA PHE A 34 0.55 -5.89 -0.03
C PHE A 34 -0.67 -6.06 0.85
N SER A 35 -0.83 -7.27 1.38
CA SER A 35 -1.73 -7.53 2.50
C SER A 35 -0.97 -7.23 3.78
N LEU A 36 -1.29 -6.09 4.39
CA LEU A 36 -0.73 -5.67 5.66
C LEU A 36 -1.36 -6.53 6.75
N ASN A 37 -0.53 -7.02 7.66
CA ASN A 37 -0.93 -7.77 8.85
C ASN A 37 -0.76 -6.89 10.09
N ARG A 38 -1.64 -7.07 11.09
CA ARG A 38 -1.54 -6.37 12.38
C ARG A 38 -0.25 -6.83 13.06
N ASP A 39 0.77 -5.98 12.99
CA ASP A 39 2.07 -6.24 13.57
C ASP A 39 2.25 -5.35 14.80
N LEU A 40 2.16 -5.96 15.98
CA LEU A 40 2.27 -5.24 17.25
C LEU A 40 3.72 -4.92 17.62
N THR A 41 4.69 -5.56 16.97
CA THR A 41 6.12 -5.43 17.25
C THR A 41 6.87 -4.54 16.26
N GLY A 42 6.31 -4.29 15.08
CA GLY A 42 6.93 -3.47 14.01
C GLY A 42 8.02 -4.21 13.22
N GLU A 43 8.03 -5.54 13.24
CA GLU A 43 8.98 -6.43 12.59
C GLU A 43 8.56 -6.86 11.17
N LEU A 44 7.30 -6.64 10.79
CA LEU A 44 6.80 -7.05 9.47
C LEU A 44 7.31 -6.13 8.34
N GLU A 45 8.28 -6.62 7.58
CA GLU A 45 8.82 -5.96 6.39
C GLU A 45 8.16 -6.45 5.08
N TYR A 46 7.67 -5.51 4.27
CA TYR A 46 7.04 -5.79 2.98
C TYR A 46 7.96 -5.39 1.83
N ALA A 47 8.80 -6.33 1.39
CA ALA A 47 9.77 -6.06 0.34
C ALA A 47 9.11 -5.82 -1.04
N THR A 48 9.44 -4.70 -1.67
CA THR A 48 9.09 -4.43 -3.07
C THR A 48 9.93 -5.26 -4.03
N LYS A 49 9.34 -5.80 -5.09
CA LYS A 49 10.11 -6.52 -6.12
C LYS A 49 10.92 -5.54 -6.95
N ILE A 50 12.25 -5.51 -6.78
CA ILE A 50 13.17 -4.60 -7.49
C ILE A 50 12.94 -4.61 -9.02
N SER A 51 12.65 -5.78 -9.60
CA SER A 51 12.34 -5.90 -11.03
C SER A 51 11.11 -5.09 -11.46
N ARG A 52 10.10 -4.97 -10.60
CA ARG A 52 8.91 -4.14 -10.86
C ARG A 52 9.17 -2.66 -10.61
N PHE A 53 10.04 -2.33 -9.67
CA PHE A 53 10.37 -0.94 -9.30
C PHE A 53 11.68 -0.44 -9.90
N SER A 54 12.11 -1.00 -11.04
CA SER A 54 13.19 -0.41 -11.83
C SER A 54 12.72 0.90 -12.48
N ASN A 55 13.58 1.94 -12.47
CA ASN A 55 13.34 3.29 -13.02
C ASN A 55 12.03 3.93 -12.54
N VAL A 56 11.93 4.20 -11.24
CA VAL A 56 10.79 4.89 -10.62
C VAL A 56 11.06 6.38 -10.57
N TYR A 57 10.18 7.17 -11.18
CA TYR A 57 10.20 8.64 -11.13
C TYR A 57 9.13 9.21 -10.20
N HIS A 58 7.98 8.52 -10.14
CA HIS A 58 6.88 8.83 -9.23
C HIS A 58 6.44 7.53 -8.57
N LEU A 59 6.32 7.53 -7.24
CA LEU A 59 5.80 6.40 -6.49
C LEU A 59 4.59 6.87 -5.68
N SER A 60 3.46 6.24 -5.90
CA SER A 60 2.23 6.51 -5.18
C SER A 60 1.85 5.30 -4.34
N ILE A 61 1.48 5.56 -3.09
CA ILE A 61 1.00 4.58 -2.13
C ILE A 61 -0.49 4.82 -1.93
N HIS A 62 -1.31 3.81 -2.23
CA HIS A 62 -2.74 3.85 -2.01
C HIS A 62 -3.12 2.81 -0.96
N ILE A 63 -3.77 3.26 0.13
CA ILE A 63 -4.32 2.38 1.17
C ILE A 63 -5.77 2.11 0.78
N SER A 64 -6.06 0.92 0.29
CA SER A 64 -7.38 0.56 -0.25
C SER A 64 -8.33 0.07 0.82
N LYS A 65 -7.82 -0.56 1.88
CA LYS A 65 -8.62 -1.12 2.97
C LYS A 65 -7.92 -0.96 4.32
N ASN A 66 -8.73 -0.86 5.36
CA ASN A 66 -8.30 -1.00 6.75
C ASN A 66 -8.89 -2.28 7.34
N PHE A 67 -8.53 -2.58 8.57
CA PHE A 67 -8.95 -3.79 9.27
C PHE A 67 -10.36 -3.69 9.87
N GLY A 68 -10.95 -2.49 9.91
CA GLY A 68 -12.21 -2.17 10.58
C GLY A 68 -13.39 -1.89 9.67
N ALA A 69 -13.13 -1.75 8.37
CA ALA A 69 -14.14 -1.69 7.34
C ALA A 69 -14.29 -3.09 6.72
N ASP A 70 -15.26 -3.84 7.23
CA ASP A 70 -15.81 -5.02 6.55
C ASP A 70 -16.50 -4.60 5.23
#